data_AF-A0A167QB02-F1
#
_entry.id   AF-A0A167QB02-F1
#
_cell.length_a   1.000
_cell.length_b   1.000
_cell.length_c   1.000
_cell.angle_alpha   90.00
_cell.angle_beta   90.00
_cell.angle_gamma   90.00
#
_symmetry.space_group_name_H-M   'P 1'
#
loop_
_entity.id
_entity.type
_entity.pdbx_description
1 polymer ?
#
loop_
_entity_poly.entity_id
_entity_poly.type
_entity_poly.pdbx_seq_one_letter_code
_entity_poly.pdbx_strand_id
1 'polypeptide(L)' 'RMSKTVALKSMKLFCKTLTAVFRDEYLRRPNQADTDWILAVGAKREFQEMLGSIDCMH' A
#
# COMPACT_ATOMS: atom_id res chain seq x y z
N ARG A 1 -15.15 -29.60 -7.03
CA ARG A 1 -14.65 -28.45 -7.84
C ARG A 1 -15.68 -27.34 -7.77
N MET A 2 -15.32 -26.15 -7.28
CA MET A 2 -16.24 -25.01 -7.21
C MET A 2 -16.50 -24.42 -8.60
N SER A 3 -17.71 -23.91 -8.82
CA SER A 3 -18.04 -23.14 -10.03
C SER A 3 -17.22 -21.84 -10.08
N LYS A 4 -16.75 -21.46 -11.27
CA LYS A 4 -16.05 -20.19 -11.51
C LYS A 4 -16.86 -18.98 -11.03
N THR A 5 -18.19 -19.02 -11.20
CA THR A 5 -19.09 -17.92 -10.83
C THR A 5 -19.21 -17.78 -9.32
N VAL A 6 -19.24 -18.89 -8.59
CA VAL A 6 -19.27 -18.91 -7.12
C VAL A 6 -17.94 -18.41 -6.57
N ALA A 7 -16.82 -18.92 -7.10
CA ALA A 7 -15.48 -18.48 -6.69
C ALA A 7 -15.29 -16.96 -6.89
N LEU A 8 -15.73 -16.41 -8.03
CA LEU A 8 -15.66 -14.98 -8.30
C LEU A 8 -16.53 -14.15 -7.33
N LYS A 9 -17.74 -14.61 -7.02
CA LYS A 9 -18.62 -13.94 -6.05
C LYS A 9 -18.00 -13.95 -4.65
N SER A 10 -17.46 -15.08 -4.22
CA SER A 10 -16.77 -15.21 -2.92
C SER A 10 -15.56 -14.29 -2.84
N MET A 11 -14.72 -14.23 -3.88
CA MET A 11 -13.57 -13.33 -3.92
C MET A 11 -14.00 -11.86 -3.83
N LYS A 12 -15.04 -11.46 -4.58
CA LYS A 12 -15.57 -10.09 -4.52
C LYS A 12 -16.08 -9.73 -3.13
N LEU A 13 -16.79 -10.63 -2.46
CA LEU A 13 -17.28 -10.40 -1.11
C LEU A 13 -16.11 -10.28 -0.13
N PHE A 14 -15.14 -11.18 -0.23
CA PHE A 14 -13.93 -11.15 0.60
C PHE A 14 -13.19 -9.81 0.49
N CYS A 15 -12.91 -9.34 -0.74
CA CYS A 15 -12.25 -8.05 -0.96
C CYS A 15 -13.07 -6.87 -0.40
N LYS A 16 -14.40 -6.90 -0.55
CA LYS A 16 -15.29 -5.88 0.03
C LYS A 16 -15.22 -5.87 1.55
N THR A 17 -15.24 -7.04 2.19
CA THR A 17 -15.12 -7.17 3.64
C THR A 17 -13.77 -6.67 4.13
N LEU A 18 -12.67 -7.07 3.50
CA LEU A 18 -11.34 -6.56 3.84
C LEU A 18 -11.27 -5.05 3.72
N THR A 19 -11.81 -4.49 2.63
CA THR A 19 -11.86 -3.05 2.44
C THR A 19 -12.67 -2.39 3.56
N ALA A 20 -13.83 -2.94 3.93
CA ALA A 20 -14.65 -2.36 4.99
C ALA A 20 -13.97 -2.40 6.38
N VAL A 21 -13.21 -3.45 6.67
CA VAL A 21 -12.54 -3.62 7.97
C VAL A 21 -11.26 -2.80 8.06
N PHE A 22 -10.47 -2.77 6.98
CA PHE A 22 -9.10 -2.26 7.00
C PHE A 22 -8.93 -0.90 6.32
N ARG A 23 -9.99 -0.33 5.72
CA ARG A 23 -9.88 0.93 4.99
C ARG A 23 -9.33 2.05 5.87
N ASP A 24 -9.83 2.18 7.09
CA ASP A 24 -9.47 3.32 7.93
C ASP A 24 -8.03 3.24 8.44
N GLU A 25 -7.50 2.02 8.60
CA GLU A 25 -6.12 1.81 9.05
C GLU A 25 -5.12 1.86 7.89
N TYR A 26 -5.41 1.18 6.78
CA TYR A 26 -4.44 0.91 5.70
C TYR A 26 -4.75 1.61 4.37
N LEU A 27 -6.00 2.02 4.12
CA LEU A 27 -6.39 2.73 2.88
C LEU A 27 -6.66 4.22 3.13
N ARG A 28 -6.39 4.72 4.33
CA ARG A 28 -6.38 6.15 4.62
C ARG A 28 -5.21 6.84 3.92
N ARG A 29 -5.27 8.17 3.84
CA ARG A 29 -4.10 8.95 3.43
C ARG A 29 -2.96 8.71 4.43
N PRO A 30 -1.71 8.51 3.97
CA PRO A 30 -0.55 8.45 4.84
C PRO A 30 -0.48 9.72 5.69
N ASN A 31 -0.17 9.56 6.98
CA ASN A 31 0.15 10.64 7.88
C ASN A 31 1.68 10.75 7.99
N GLN A 32 2.15 11.76 8.73
CA GLN A 32 3.58 12.01 8.88
C GLN A 32 4.35 10.79 9.41
N ALA A 33 3.79 10.06 10.38
CA ALA A 33 4.44 8.88 10.94
C ALA A 33 4.56 7.73 9.92
N ASP A 34 3.56 7.55 9.05
CA ASP A 34 3.66 6.55 7.97
C ASP A 34 4.76 6.94 6.97
N THR A 35 4.83 8.22 6.61
CA THR A 35 5.87 8.75 5.72
C THR A 35 7.26 8.60 6.33
N ASP A 36 7.43 8.96 7.60
CA ASP A 36 8.69 8.84 8.32
C ASP A 36 9.13 7.37 8.44
N TRP A 37 8.18 6.46 8.69
CA TRP A 37 8.44 5.03 8.71
C TRP A 37 8.86 4.50 7.33
N ILE A 38 8.13 4.86 6.26
CA ILE A 38 8.48 4.49 4.88
C ILE A 38 9.89 5.00 4.53
N LEU A 39 10.21 6.24 4.89
CA LEU A 39 11.53 6.84 4.65
C LEU A 39 12.63 6.12 5.44
N ALA A 40 12.40 5.79 6.72
CA ALA A 40 13.37 5.08 7.53
C ALA A 40 13.62 3.64 7.03
N VAL A 41 12.56 2.94 6.62
CA VAL A 41 12.66 1.60 6.03
C VAL A 41 13.33 1.66 4.65
N GLY A 42 12.96 2.64 3.82
CA GLY A 42 13.58 2.88 2.54
C GLY A 42 15.06 3.17 2.68
N ALA A 43 15.45 4.05 3.60
CA ALA A 43 16.84 4.43 3.85
C ALA A 43 17.71 3.22 4.25
N LYS A 44 17.15 2.29 5.03
CA LYS A 44 17.80 1.01 5.37
C LYS A 44 17.92 0.04 4.17
N ARG A 45 17.15 0.23 3.11
CA ARG A 45 16.99 -0.69 1.97
C ARG A 45 17.57 -0.15 0.65
N GLU A 46 18.49 0.82 0.64
CA GLU A 46 19.09 1.46 -0.56
C GLU A 46 18.46 2.82 -1.01
N PHE A 47 17.77 3.57 -0.14
CA PHE A 47 17.38 4.96 -0.46
C PHE A 47 18.47 6.03 -0.26
N GLN A 48 19.69 5.65 0.14
CA GLN A 48 20.77 6.64 0.24
C GLN A 48 21.20 7.22 -1.10
N GLU A 49 21.00 6.51 -2.23
CA GLU A 49 21.40 7.02 -3.55
C GLU A 49 20.25 7.62 -4.39
N MET A 50 18.98 7.32 -4.10
CA MET A 50 17.86 7.74 -4.97
C MET A 50 17.35 9.18 -4.74
N LEU A 51 17.74 9.87 -3.66
CA LEU A 51 17.38 11.29 -3.45
C LEU A 51 18.44 12.28 -3.95
N GLY A 52 19.63 11.80 -4.32
CA GLY A 52 20.70 12.64 -4.90
C GLY A 52 20.53 12.93 -6.40
N SER A 53 19.57 12.29 -7.08
CA SER A 53 19.33 12.43 -8.52
C SER A 53 18.06 13.21 -8.88
N ILE A 54 17.28 13.68 -7.90
CA ILE A 54 16.13 14.57 -8.14
C ILE A 54 16.56 16.00 -7.84
N ASP A 55 17.64 16.44 -8.49
CA ASP A 55 17.85 17.86 -8.74
C ASP A 55 17.07 18.20 -10.02
N CYS A 56 15.74 18.24 -9.90
CA CYS A 56 14.89 18.87 -10.92
C CYS A 56 14.99 20.40 -10.76
N MET A 57 16.18 20.93 -11.00
CA MET A 57 16.36 22.30 -11.48
C MET A 57 16.26 22.30 -13.01
N HIS A 58 15.05 22.07 -13.53
CA HIS A 58 14.49 22.74 -14.72
C HIS A 58 12.99 22.44 -14.84
#